data_AF-U3ASI1-F1
#
_entry.id   AF-U3ASI1-F1
#
_cell.length_a   1.000
_cell.length_b   1.000
_cell.length_c   1.000
_cell.angle_alpha   90.00
_cell.angle_beta   90.00
_cell.angle_gamma   90.00
#
_symmetry.space_group_name_H-M   'P 1'
#
loop_
_entity.id
_entity.type
_entity.pdbx_description
1 polymer ?
#
loop_
_entity_poly.entity_id
_entity_poly.type
_entity_poly.pdbx_seq_one_letter_code
_entity_poly.pdbx_strand_id
1 'polypeptide(L)' 'MSINSDNPFAQRCLPKRNDKPEPVSEKAKRQHAIRQRIAQLEEEKAWDREWGAESLLSSENENRDHE' A
#
# COMPACT_ATOMS: atom_id res chain seq x y z
N MET A 1 1.35 -1.95 37.99
CA MET A 1 2.49 -2.81 38.41
C MET A 1 2.53 -4.00 37.47
N SER A 2 3.60 -4.16 36.69
CA SER A 2 3.73 -5.21 35.68
C SER A 2 4.19 -6.50 36.36
N ILE A 3 3.29 -7.48 36.43
CA ILE A 3 3.46 -8.78 37.13
C ILE A 3 4.60 -9.67 36.61
N ASN A 4 5.25 -9.29 35.51
CA ASN A 4 6.31 -10.09 34.87
C ASN A 4 7.70 -9.45 34.94
N SER A 5 7.89 -8.30 35.63
CA SER A 5 9.20 -7.64 35.71
C SER A 5 10.13 -8.21 36.78
N ASP A 6 9.61 -8.92 37.77
CA ASP A 6 10.35 -9.20 39.02
C ASP A 6 10.93 -10.61 39.10
N ASN A 7 10.76 -11.43 38.05
CA ASN A 7 11.38 -12.76 37.99
C ASN A 7 12.66 -12.74 37.12
N PRO A 8 13.86 -12.74 37.72
CA PRO A 8 15.12 -12.71 36.98
C PRO A 8 15.34 -13.98 36.14
N PHE A 9 14.68 -15.11 36.48
CA PHE A 9 14.70 -16.31 35.64
C PHE A 9 13.84 -16.13 34.38
N ALA A 10 12.68 -15.48 34.49
CA ALA A 10 11.83 -15.21 33.33
C ALA A 10 12.54 -14.30 32.31
N GLN A 11 13.33 -13.33 32.77
CA GLN A 11 14.17 -12.51 31.88
C GLN A 11 15.34 -13.28 31.26
N ARG A 12 15.95 -14.23 31.98
CA ARG A 12 17.09 -15.04 31.49
C ARG A 12 16.67 -16.14 30.51
N CYS A 13 15.43 -16.64 30.61
CA CYS A 13 14.89 -17.67 29.73
C CYS A 13 14.33 -17.11 28.42
N LEU A 14 14.13 -15.80 28.32
CA LEU A 14 13.72 -15.19 27.05
C LEU A 14 14.93 -15.11 26.12
N PRO A 15 14.82 -15.62 24.87
CA PRO A 15 15.85 -15.40 23.86
C PRO A 15 16.10 -13.89 23.76
N LYS A 16 17.37 -13.47 23.77
CA LYS A 16 17.71 -12.06 23.53
C LYS A 16 17.04 -11.64 22.23
N ARG A 17 16.07 -10.72 22.31
CA ARG A 17 15.49 -10.12 21.13
C ARG A 17 16.63 -9.46 20.37
N ASN A 18 16.92 -9.97 19.17
CA ASN A 18 17.74 -9.22 18.24
C ASN A 18 16.86 -8.06 17.78
N ASP A 19 16.92 -6.94 18.49
CA ASP A 19 16.20 -5.70 18.16
C ASP A 19 16.76 -5.01 16.90
N LYS A 20 17.69 -5.67 16.20
CA LYS A 20 18.23 -5.19 14.94
C LYS A 20 17.26 -5.61 13.85
N PRO A 21 16.58 -4.66 13.18
CA PRO A 21 15.81 -5.01 11.99
C PRO A 21 16.76 -5.67 10.99
N GLU A 22 16.36 -6.82 10.46
CA GLU A 22 17.14 -7.49 9.43
C GLU A 22 17.33 -6.53 8.24
N PRO A 23 18.55 -6.46 7.67
CA PRO A 23 18.80 -5.61 6.52
C PRO A 23 17.91 -6.08 5.36
N VAL A 24 16.91 -5.26 5.03
CA VAL A 24 16.02 -5.54 3.90
C VAL A 24 16.84 -5.53 2.61
N SER A 25 16.78 -6.64 1.87
CA SER A 25 17.50 -6.74 0.60
C SER A 25 17.07 -5.64 -0.38
N GLU A 26 18.01 -5.17 -1.21
CA GLU A 26 17.72 -4.20 -2.27
C GLU A 26 16.61 -4.70 -3.23
N LYS A 27 16.54 -6.02 -3.43
CA LYS A 27 15.46 -6.67 -4.19
C LYS A 27 14.09 -6.43 -3.54
N ALA A 28 13.99 -6.59 -2.23
CA ALA A 28 12.74 -6.39 -1.49
C ALA A 28 12.32 -4.91 -1.51
N LYS A 29 13.26 -3.97 -1.40
CA LYS A 29 12.98 -2.52 -1.53
C LYS A 29 12.40 -2.18 -2.91
N ARG A 30 13.02 -2.69 -3.99
CA ARG A 30 12.55 -2.49 -5.37
C ARG A 30 11.17 -3.09 -5.59
N GLN A 31 10.93 -4.31 -5.09
CA GLN A 31 9.61 -4.95 -5.18
C GLN A 31 8.54 -4.14 -4.44
N HIS A 32 8.86 -3.60 -3.27
CA HIS A 32 7.94 -2.75 -2.53
C HIS A 32 7.61 -1.46 -3.30
N ALA A 33 8.63 -0.78 -3.86
CA ALA A 33 8.44 0.43 -4.66
C ALA A 33 7.56 0.17 -5.90
N ILE A 34 7.77 -0.95 -6.60
CA ILE A 34 6.94 -1.33 -7.75
C ILE A 34 5.49 -1.57 -7.33
N ARG A 35 5.26 -2.29 -6.21
CA ARG A 35 3.89 -2.53 -5.70
C ARG A 35 3.19 -1.23 -5.33
N GLN A 36 3.88 -0.30 -4.69
CA GLN A 36 3.31 1.02 -4.38
C GLN A 36 2.93 1.78 -5.64
N ARG A 37 3.79 1.77 -6.66
CA ARG A 37 3.49 2.45 -7.93
C ARG A 37 2.29 1.85 -8.65
N ILE A 38 2.14 0.53 -8.63
CA ILE A 38 0.96 -0.15 -9.20
C ILE A 38 -0.31 0.29 -8.46
N ALA A 39 -0.30 0.26 -7.12
CA ALA A 39 -1.47 0.66 -6.34
C ALA A 39 -1.93 2.10 -6.63
N GLN A 40 -0.98 3.04 -6.77
CA GLN A 40 -1.29 4.43 -7.14
C GLN A 40 -1.95 4.52 -8.52
N LEU A 41 -1.41 3.81 -9.51
CA LEU A 41 -1.96 3.82 -10.87
C LEU A 41 -3.35 3.16 -10.92
N GLU A 42 -3.57 2.11 -10.13
CA GLU A 42 -4.89 1.47 -10.00
C GLU A 42 -5.91 2.40 -9.34
N GLU A 43 -5.50 3.15 -8.33
CA GLU A 43 -6.33 4.17 -7.67
C GLU A 43 -6.67 5.32 -8.62
N GLU A 44 -5.67 5.91 -9.29
CA GLU A 44 -5.88 6.96 -10.32
C GLU A 44 -6.87 6.47 -11.39
N LYS A 45 -6.69 5.25 -11.90
CA LYS A 45 -7.58 4.67 -12.91
C LYS A 45 -8.99 4.41 -12.37
N ALA A 46 -9.12 4.02 -11.10
CA ALA A 46 -10.42 3.83 -10.47
C ALA A 46 -11.16 5.18 -10.35
N TRP A 47 -10.44 6.24 -9.96
CA TRP A 47 -10.96 7.61 -9.94
C TRP A 47 -11.39 8.08 -11.33
N ASP A 48 -10.56 7.89 -12.35
CA ASP A 48 -10.92 8.24 -13.74
C ASP A 48 -12.14 7.45 -14.24
N ARG A 49 -12.29 6.19 -13.83
CA ARG A 49 -13.43 5.37 -14.22
C ARG A 49 -14.73 5.82 -13.56
N GLU A 50 -14.67 6.17 -12.28
CA GLU A 50 -15.84 6.53 -11.49
C GLU A 50 -16.25 8.00 -11.70
N TRP A 51 -15.29 8.89 -11.95
CA TRP A 51 -15.51 10.33 -12.01
C TRP A 51 -15.07 11.00 -13.32
N GLY A 52 -14.22 10.35 -14.12
CA GLY A 52 -13.73 10.86 -15.43
C GLY A 52 -14.58 10.41 -16.63
N ALA A 53 -15.51 9.48 -16.46
CA ALA A 53 -16.36 8.96 -17.53
C ALA A 53 -17.45 9.94 -18.02
N GLU A 54 -17.67 11.07 -17.35
CA GLU A 54 -18.64 12.08 -17.79
C GLU A 54 -18.13 12.93 -18.97
N SER A 55 -16.82 13.00 -19.24
CA SER A 55 -16.30 13.88 -20.29
C SER A 55 -16.34 13.29 -21.71
N LEU A 56 -16.42 11.97 -21.87
CA LEU A 56 -16.42 11.33 -23.20
C LEU A 56 -17.82 11.00 -23.73
N LEU A 57 -18.82 10.87 -22.86
CA LEU A 57 -20.21 10.60 -23.27
C LEU A 57 -20.97 11.86 -23.70
N SER A 58 -20.47 13.06 -23.40
CA SER A 58 -21.05 14.32 -23.88
C SER A 58 -20.65 14.67 -25.32
N SER A 59 -19.50 14.22 -25.82
CA SER A 59 -19.04 14.56 -27.17
C SER A 59 -19.52 13.60 -28.27
N GLU A 60 -19.97 12.39 -27.93
CA GLU A 60 -20.52 11.46 -28.94
C GLU A 60 -21.99 11.71 -29.29
N ASN A 61 -22.74 12.46 -28.47
CA ASN A 61 -24.17 12.70 -28.72
C ASN A 61 -24.47 13.98 -29.53
N GLU A 62 -23.51 14.88 -29.74
CA GLU A 62 -23.76 16.15 -30.44
C GLU A 62 -23.64 16.05 -31.97
N ASN A 63 -23.13 14.93 -32.50
CA ASN A 63 -22.95 14.71 -33.94
C ASN A 63 -24.05 13.85 -34.59
N ARG A 64 -25.10 13.50 -33.86
CA ARG A 64 -26.14 12.57 -34.35
C ARG A 64 -27.49 13.23 -34.67
N ASP A 65 -27.64 14.52 -34.34
CA ASP A 65 -28.89 15.29 -34.54
C ASP A 65 -28.81 16.27 -35.74
N HIS A 66 -27.77 16.17 -36.57
CA HIS A 66 -27.59 16.97 -37.78
C HIS A 66 -27.43 16.11 -39.04
N GLU A 67 -28.37 15.20 -39.30
CA GLU A 67 -28.68 14.68 -40.65
C GLU A 67 -30.19 14.70 -40.92
#